data_AF-E1JS47-F1
#
_entry.id   AF-E1JS47-F1
#
_cell.length_a   1.000
_cell.length_b   1.000
_cell.length_c   1.000
_cell.angle_alpha   90.00
_cell.angle_beta   90.00
_cell.angle_gamma   90.00
#
_symmetry.space_group_name_H-M   'P 1'
#
loop_
_entity.id
_entity.type
_entity.pdbx_description
1 polymer ?
#
loop_
_entity_poly.entity_id
_entity_poly.type
_entity_poly.pdbx_seq_one_letter_code
_entity_poly.pdbx_strand_id
1 'polypeptide(L)'
;MTTIGFSLELDSGAVTSLAGLPVVAACRHGEAVVFSDGTRLYRLGGDTDDGAPIAARLTLPATDCGQPGPKRLLGVALEGRIDGETAVSAQSSDGSVLEGTAGPAGSEGLPGRAVARLGRGRGNHWRVEIASRARGAFDLGAVSLVALPLDRRLA
;
A
#
# COMPACT_ATOMS: atom_id res chain seq x y z
N MET A 1 3.38 -16.43 -25.73
CA MET A 1 4.71 -15.80 -25.62
C MET A 1 4.94 -15.53 -24.14
N THR A 2 6.11 -15.88 -23.60
CA THR A 2 6.30 -15.98 -22.14
C THR A 2 6.59 -14.62 -21.52
N THR A 3 5.74 -14.18 -20.60
CA THR A 3 5.98 -12.98 -19.78
C THR A 3 6.71 -13.39 -18.51
N ILE A 4 7.78 -12.67 -18.15
CA ILE A 4 8.55 -12.88 -16.92
C ILE A 4 8.52 -11.57 -16.12
N GLY A 5 8.36 -11.65 -14.79
CA GLY A 5 8.51 -10.51 -13.89
C GLY A 5 9.05 -10.94 -12.52
N PHE A 6 9.72 -10.04 -11.80
CA PHE A 6 10.54 -10.41 -10.63
C PHE A 6 10.61 -9.39 -9.46
N SER A 7 11.37 -9.79 -8.42
CA SER A 7 11.57 -9.22 -7.07
C SER A 7 13.08 -9.24 -6.65
N LEU A 8 13.60 -8.46 -5.66
CA LEU A 8 14.50 -7.31 -5.94
C LEU A 8 14.65 -6.09 -4.92
N GLU A 9 14.53 -6.16 -3.58
CA GLU A 9 14.73 -5.04 -2.57
C GLU A 9 16.17 -5.10 -2.09
N LEU A 10 16.80 -3.96 -1.78
CA LEU A 10 18.25 -3.95 -1.61
C LEU A 10 18.73 -3.13 -0.42
N ASP A 11 17.93 -3.11 0.64
CA ASP A 11 18.52 -3.35 1.97
C ASP A 11 18.35 -4.82 2.42
N SER A 12 17.29 -5.49 1.95
CA SER A 12 16.87 -6.87 2.28
C SER A 12 16.86 -7.86 1.09
N GLY A 13 15.81 -7.83 0.23
CA GLY A 13 15.64 -8.74 -0.91
C GLY A 13 14.43 -8.62 -1.87
N ALA A 14 13.29 -7.95 -1.57
CA ALA A 14 12.04 -7.90 -2.40
C ALA A 14 11.57 -6.60 -3.19
N VAL A 15 11.76 -6.52 -4.52
CA VAL A 15 10.98 -5.64 -5.45
C VAL A 15 9.57 -6.22 -5.48
N THR A 16 8.56 -5.42 -5.81
CA THR A 16 7.18 -5.94 -5.87
C THR A 16 6.72 -6.33 -7.27
N SER A 17 7.25 -5.71 -8.35
CA SER A 17 7.32 -6.31 -9.70
C SER A 17 8.24 -5.50 -10.65
N LEU A 18 8.93 -6.16 -11.58
CA LEU A 18 9.52 -5.54 -12.78
C LEU A 18 9.12 -6.34 -14.03
N ALA A 19 8.77 -5.67 -15.13
CA ALA A 19 8.49 -6.28 -16.43
C ALA A 19 8.98 -5.38 -17.57
N GLY A 20 9.31 -5.97 -18.73
CA GLY A 20 9.66 -5.24 -19.96
C GLY A 20 11.15 -4.91 -20.16
N LEU A 21 11.98 -4.99 -19.12
CA LEU A 21 13.44 -4.95 -19.27
C LEU A 21 14.01 -6.38 -19.39
N PRO A 22 14.93 -6.66 -20.34
CA PRO A 22 15.56 -7.96 -20.52
C PRO A 22 16.67 -8.20 -19.48
N VAL A 23 16.32 -8.15 -18.20
CA VAL A 23 17.30 -8.28 -17.10
C VAL A 23 17.80 -9.71 -17.01
N VAL A 24 19.13 -9.88 -17.09
CA VAL A 24 19.83 -11.17 -16.95
C VAL A 24 20.55 -11.32 -15.60
N ALA A 25 20.81 -10.21 -14.90
CA ALA A 25 21.39 -10.22 -13.56
C ALA A 25 20.98 -8.98 -12.75
N ALA A 26 20.97 -9.13 -11.42
CA ALA A 26 20.75 -8.05 -10.46
C ALA A 26 21.79 -8.14 -9.34
N CYS A 27 22.28 -7.01 -8.84
CA CYS A 27 23.14 -6.97 -7.66
C CYS A 27 22.91 -5.72 -6.79
N ARG A 28 23.23 -5.85 -5.50
CA ARG A 28 23.42 -4.73 -4.58
C ARG A 28 24.87 -4.29 -4.65
N HIS A 29 25.12 -3.00 -4.84
CA HIS A 29 26.46 -2.41 -4.76
C HIS A 29 26.41 -1.15 -3.89
N GLY A 30 26.85 -1.27 -2.64
CA GLY A 30 26.60 -0.26 -1.61
C GLY A 30 25.10 -0.12 -1.32
N GLU A 31 24.59 1.10 -1.39
CA GLU A 31 23.15 1.42 -1.27
C GLU A 31 22.40 1.33 -2.61
N ALA A 32 23.10 1.04 -3.72
CA ALA A 32 22.50 1.04 -5.05
C ALA A 32 22.07 -0.36 -5.51
N VAL A 33 20.90 -0.39 -6.13
CA VAL A 33 20.42 -1.48 -6.98
C VAL A 33 21.01 -1.34 -8.37
N VAL A 34 21.55 -2.43 -8.93
CA VAL A 34 21.96 -2.46 -10.33
C VAL A 34 21.36 -3.67 -11.03
N PHE A 35 20.68 -3.44 -12.15
CA PHE A 35 20.28 -4.46 -13.10
C PHE A 35 21.23 -4.49 -14.30
N SER A 36 21.43 -5.66 -14.88
CA SER A 36 22.17 -5.86 -16.13
C SER A 36 21.29 -6.55 -17.16
N ASP A 37 21.36 -6.10 -18.42
CA ASP A 37 20.82 -6.83 -19.59
C ASP A 37 21.89 -7.68 -20.32
N GLY A 38 23.09 -7.77 -19.75
CA GLY A 38 24.26 -8.44 -20.35
C GLY A 38 25.09 -7.53 -21.25
N THR A 39 24.62 -6.32 -21.57
CA THR A 39 25.33 -5.31 -22.37
C THR A 39 25.51 -4.00 -21.61
N ARG A 40 24.56 -3.63 -20.75
CA ARG A 40 24.47 -2.37 -20.02
C ARG A 40 24.07 -2.61 -18.57
N LEU A 41 24.43 -1.65 -17.72
CA LEU A 41 24.02 -1.58 -16.32
C LEU A 41 23.01 -0.45 -16.14
N TYR A 42 21.94 -0.72 -15.39
CA TYR A 42 20.87 0.22 -15.06
C TYR A 42 20.77 0.32 -13.53
N ARG A 43 20.77 1.55 -12.99
CA ARG A 43 20.53 1.77 -11.56
C ARG A 43 19.02 1.88 -11.31
N LEU A 44 18.47 1.11 -10.37
CA LEU A 44 17.10 1.33 -9.88
C LEU A 44 17.15 2.33 -8.70
N GLY A 45 16.26 3.32 -8.73
CA GLY A 45 16.07 4.33 -7.70
C GLY A 45 15.34 5.57 -8.23
N GLY A 46 14.90 6.43 -7.32
CA GLY A 46 14.24 7.71 -7.62
C GLY A 46 12.82 7.79 -7.05
N ASP A 47 12.53 8.86 -6.30
CA ASP A 47 11.19 9.19 -5.80
C ASP A 47 10.32 9.90 -6.88
N THR A 48 10.88 10.07 -8.08
CA THR A 48 10.29 10.82 -9.18
C THR A 48 10.53 10.16 -10.53
N ASP A 49 9.50 10.19 -11.38
CA ASP A 49 9.55 9.92 -12.81
C ASP A 49 9.71 11.26 -13.55
N ASP A 50 10.93 11.57 -14.02
CA ASP A 50 11.32 12.87 -14.63
C ASP A 50 10.78 14.12 -13.87
N GLY A 51 10.86 14.09 -12.54
CA GLY A 51 10.40 15.17 -11.66
C GLY A 51 8.90 15.17 -11.34
N ALA A 52 8.10 14.28 -11.94
CA ALA A 52 6.75 13.95 -11.48
C ALA A 52 6.83 12.96 -10.29
N PRO A 53 5.94 13.03 -9.27
CA PRO A 53 6.01 12.12 -8.12
C PRO A 53 5.50 10.73 -8.50
N ILE A 54 6.19 9.68 -8.08
CA ILE A 54 5.69 8.32 -8.23
C ILE A 54 4.59 8.09 -7.18
N ALA A 55 3.35 7.92 -7.61
CA ALA A 55 2.22 7.73 -6.72
C ALA A 55 2.28 6.35 -6.04
N ALA A 56 2.48 6.32 -4.71
CA ALA A 56 2.45 5.10 -3.93
C ALA A 56 1.04 4.50 -3.93
N ARG A 57 0.93 3.19 -4.20
CA ARG A 57 -0.34 2.44 -4.18
C ARG A 57 -0.13 1.06 -3.57
N LEU A 58 -0.91 0.76 -2.54
CA LEU A 58 -0.89 -0.51 -1.82
C LEU A 58 -2.30 -1.10 -1.79
N THR A 59 -2.46 -2.30 -2.37
CA THR A 59 -3.70 -3.07 -2.28
C THR A 59 -3.50 -4.23 -1.32
N LEU A 60 -4.29 -4.27 -0.25
CA LEU A 60 -4.23 -5.32 0.75
C LEU A 60 -5.04 -6.55 0.31
N PRO A 61 -4.65 -7.77 0.75
CA PRO A 61 -5.50 -8.96 0.61
C PRO A 61 -6.90 -8.73 1.21
N ALA A 62 -7.91 -9.42 0.67
CA ALA A 62 -9.24 -9.37 1.24
C ALA A 62 -9.25 -10.07 2.61
N THR A 63 -9.88 -9.46 3.61
CA THR A 63 -9.96 -9.98 4.98
C THR A 63 -11.38 -9.84 5.54
N ASP A 64 -11.76 -10.74 6.43
CA ASP A 64 -12.97 -10.65 7.25
C ASP A 64 -12.82 -9.66 8.43
N CYS A 65 -11.69 -8.95 8.54
CA CYS A 65 -11.31 -8.11 9.67
C CYS A 65 -11.16 -8.90 10.99
N GLY A 66 -10.84 -10.20 10.92
CA GLY A 66 -10.62 -11.07 12.07
C GLY A 66 -11.87 -11.54 12.79
N GLN A 67 -13.06 -11.36 12.20
CA GLN A 67 -14.33 -11.84 12.74
C GLN A 67 -15.26 -12.33 11.64
N PRO A 68 -15.97 -13.46 11.81
CA PRO A 68 -16.96 -13.94 10.85
C PRO A 68 -18.20 -13.02 10.78
N GLY A 69 -19.05 -13.25 9.78
CA GLY A 69 -20.34 -12.55 9.66
C GLY A 69 -20.28 -11.14 9.07
N PRO A 70 -21.44 -10.47 8.91
CA PRO A 70 -21.54 -9.17 8.26
C PRO A 70 -21.02 -8.05 9.16
N LYS A 71 -20.22 -7.13 8.60
CA LYS A 71 -19.72 -5.95 9.32
C LYS A 71 -19.75 -4.69 8.46
N ARG A 72 -19.74 -3.53 9.11
CA ARG A 72 -19.47 -2.23 8.49
C ARG A 72 -18.01 -1.89 8.69
N LEU A 73 -17.30 -1.51 7.63
CA LEU A 73 -16.00 -0.86 7.77
C LEU A 73 -16.25 0.63 8.05
N LEU A 74 -15.82 1.11 9.22
CA LEU A 74 -15.99 2.50 9.67
C LEU A 74 -14.81 3.40 9.26
N GLY A 75 -13.66 2.79 9.00
CA GLY A 75 -12.44 3.49 8.63
C GLY A 75 -11.22 2.58 8.59
N VAL A 76 -10.11 3.16 8.16
CA VAL A 76 -8.79 2.52 8.13
C VAL A 76 -7.83 3.43 8.87
N ALA A 77 -7.19 2.91 9.91
CA ALA A 77 -6.11 3.59 10.61
C ALA A 77 -4.78 3.24 9.94
N LEU A 78 -3.97 4.28 9.70
CA LEU A 78 -2.63 4.19 9.11
C LEU A 78 -1.65 4.69 10.16
N GLU A 79 -0.66 3.87 10.52
CA GLU A 79 0.36 4.19 11.51
C GLU A 79 1.74 4.19 10.85
N GLY A 80 2.49 5.29 10.99
CA GLY A 80 3.74 5.52 10.26
C GLY A 80 4.02 7.00 10.02
N ARG A 81 4.75 7.31 8.95
CA ARG A 81 5.01 8.67 8.46
C ARG A 81 4.32 8.89 7.12
N ILE A 82 3.37 9.82 7.12
CA ILE A 82 2.52 10.16 5.97
C ILE A 82 2.57 11.67 5.80
N ASP A 83 3.24 12.12 4.75
CA ASP A 83 3.18 13.51 4.32
C ASP A 83 1.97 13.72 3.39
N GLY A 84 1.22 14.79 3.62
CA GLY A 84 0.03 15.13 2.83
C GLY A 84 -1.17 14.20 3.03
N GLU A 85 -2.09 14.19 2.06
CA GLU A 85 -3.30 13.37 2.11
C GLU A 85 -3.10 12.00 1.44
N THR A 86 -3.64 10.97 2.06
CA THR A 86 -3.69 9.60 1.52
C THR A 86 -5.14 9.20 1.27
N ALA A 87 -5.45 8.83 0.03
CA ALA A 87 -6.74 8.28 -0.35
C ALA A 87 -6.84 6.81 0.09
N VAL A 88 -7.99 6.42 0.60
CA VAL A 88 -8.30 5.03 0.97
C VAL A 88 -9.62 4.65 0.34
N SER A 89 -9.62 3.54 -0.40
CA SER A 89 -10.83 2.90 -0.92
C SER A 89 -11.00 1.52 -0.30
N ALA A 90 -12.26 1.07 -0.19
CA ALA A 90 -12.57 -0.26 0.30
C ALA A 90 -13.73 -0.89 -0.48
N GLN A 91 -13.52 -2.10 -0.99
CA GLN A 91 -14.53 -2.88 -1.69
C GLN A 91 -14.92 -4.09 -0.83
N SER A 92 -16.22 -4.28 -0.60
CA SER A 92 -16.74 -5.46 0.07
C SER A 92 -16.99 -6.62 -0.91
N SER A 93 -17.02 -7.84 -0.37
CA SER A 93 -17.57 -9.03 -1.05
C SER A 93 -19.01 -8.85 -1.55
N ASP A 94 -19.77 -7.95 -0.92
CA ASP A 94 -21.22 -7.80 -1.09
C ASP A 94 -21.56 -6.62 -2.03
N GLY A 95 -20.57 -6.05 -2.72
CA GLY A 95 -20.74 -4.99 -3.72
C GLY A 95 -20.68 -3.55 -3.19
N SER A 96 -20.64 -3.32 -1.88
CA SER A 96 -20.36 -1.99 -1.32
C SER A 96 -18.97 -1.51 -1.74
N VAL A 97 -18.87 -0.26 -2.21
CA VAL A 97 -17.62 0.47 -2.43
C VAL A 97 -17.62 1.70 -1.52
N LEU A 98 -16.53 1.92 -0.80
CA LEU A 98 -16.35 3.02 0.14
C LEU A 98 -15.07 3.79 -0.19
N GLU A 99 -15.09 5.09 0.07
CA GLU A 99 -13.95 5.98 -0.07
C GLU A 99 -13.81 6.86 1.17
N GLY A 100 -12.60 7.37 1.38
CA GLY A 100 -12.26 8.33 2.42
C GLY A 100 -10.81 8.78 2.30
N THR A 101 -10.43 9.81 3.04
CA THR A 101 -9.07 10.35 3.06
C THR A 101 -8.51 10.36 4.49
N ALA A 102 -7.24 9.99 4.61
CA ALA A 102 -6.42 10.20 5.79
C ALA A 102 -5.58 11.47 5.57
N GLY A 103 -5.54 12.35 6.57
CA GLY A 103 -4.58 13.46 6.60
C GLY A 103 -3.16 12.99 6.95
N PRO A 104 -2.20 13.93 7.06
CA PRO A 104 -0.82 13.61 7.39
C PRO A 104 -0.68 13.01 8.80
N ALA A 105 0.39 12.25 9.01
CA ALA A 105 0.72 11.61 10.28
C ALA A 105 2.23 11.48 10.51
N GLY A 106 2.63 11.62 11.77
CA GLY A 106 4.03 11.60 12.19
C GLY A 106 4.72 12.96 12.00
N SER A 107 5.85 13.14 12.68
CA SER A 107 6.66 14.36 12.61
C SER A 107 8.08 14.07 13.08
N GLU A 108 9.08 14.72 12.50
CA GLU A 108 10.48 14.70 13.00
C GLU A 108 11.03 13.31 13.36
N GLY A 109 10.79 12.32 12.49
CA GLY A 109 11.28 10.94 12.67
C GLY A 109 10.41 10.06 13.58
N LEU A 110 9.38 10.59 14.22
CA LEU A 110 8.44 9.81 15.03
C LEU A 110 7.22 9.40 14.18
N PRO A 111 6.80 8.11 14.21
CA PRO A 111 5.58 7.67 13.57
C PRO A 111 4.35 8.22 14.30
N GLY A 112 3.33 8.60 13.54
CA GLY A 112 2.03 9.03 14.06
C GLY A 112 0.90 8.14 13.53
N ARG A 113 -0.34 8.57 13.76
CA ARG A 113 -1.53 7.84 13.33
C ARG A 113 -2.53 8.76 12.64
N ALA A 114 -2.90 8.42 11.40
CA ALA A 114 -4.06 9.00 10.72
C ALA A 114 -5.19 7.97 10.62
N VAL A 115 -6.42 8.45 10.40
CA VAL A 115 -7.60 7.58 10.18
C VAL A 115 -8.41 8.09 9.01
N ALA A 116 -8.44 7.33 7.92
CA ALA A 116 -9.42 7.53 6.85
C ALA A 116 -10.78 7.07 7.35
N ARG A 117 -11.72 8.01 7.56
CA ARG A 117 -13.12 7.70 7.85
C ARG A 117 -13.82 7.33 6.53
N LEU A 118 -14.49 6.18 6.51
CA LEU A 118 -15.14 5.67 5.32
C LEU A 118 -16.66 5.91 5.35
N GLY A 119 -17.26 5.89 4.16
CA GLY A 119 -18.72 6.01 3.97
C GLY A 119 -19.53 4.84 4.58
N ARG A 120 -20.82 4.78 4.24
CA ARG A 120 -21.71 3.71 4.73
C ARG A 120 -21.74 2.53 3.75
N GLY A 121 -21.33 1.35 4.21
CA GLY A 121 -21.50 0.08 3.50
C GLY A 121 -21.43 -1.11 4.45
N ARG A 122 -21.68 -2.31 3.92
CA ARG A 122 -21.61 -3.59 4.65
C ARG A 122 -20.88 -4.65 3.82
N GLY A 123 -20.27 -5.61 4.48
CA GLY A 123 -19.59 -6.74 3.84
C GLY A 123 -19.17 -7.82 4.82
N ASN A 124 -19.08 -9.06 4.34
CA ASN A 124 -18.44 -10.17 5.07
C ASN A 124 -16.91 -10.12 4.97
N HIS A 125 -16.39 -9.72 3.80
CA HIS A 125 -14.96 -9.48 3.56
C HIS A 125 -14.75 -8.11 2.94
N TRP A 126 -13.58 -7.51 3.19
CA TRP A 126 -13.17 -6.22 2.66
C TRP A 126 -11.78 -6.31 2.03
N ARG A 127 -11.65 -5.83 0.81
CA ARG A 127 -10.37 -5.48 0.17
C ARG A 127 -10.17 -3.97 0.35
N VAL A 128 -9.01 -3.56 0.82
CA VAL A 128 -8.67 -2.14 1.01
C VAL A 128 -7.50 -1.77 0.10
N GLU A 129 -7.59 -0.60 -0.50
CA GLU A 129 -6.53 0.02 -1.27
C GLU A 129 -6.20 1.39 -0.67
N ILE A 130 -4.91 1.68 -0.61
CA ILE A 130 -4.34 2.89 -0.04
C ILE A 130 -3.49 3.53 -1.13
N ALA A 131 -3.69 4.82 -1.42
CA ALA A 131 -2.96 5.54 -2.44
C ALA A 131 -2.53 6.93 -1.95
N SER A 132 -1.23 7.22 -2.02
CA SER A 132 -0.70 8.57 -1.81
C SER A 132 -0.23 9.17 -3.13
N ARG A 133 -0.42 10.49 -3.27
CA ARG A 133 0.11 11.31 -4.37
C ARG A 133 1.03 12.42 -3.87
N ALA A 134 1.35 12.42 -2.58
CA ALA A 134 2.23 13.41 -1.98
C ALA A 134 3.69 13.20 -2.45
N ARG A 135 4.46 14.29 -2.45
CA ARG A 135 5.91 14.30 -2.76
C ARG A 135 6.80 13.97 -1.56
N GLY A 136 6.21 13.64 -0.41
CA GLY A 136 6.91 13.46 0.86
C GLY A 136 6.92 12.01 1.34
N ALA A 137 7.29 11.81 2.61
CA ALA A 137 7.37 10.51 3.24
C ALA A 137 6.04 9.74 3.17
N PHE A 138 6.12 8.49 2.73
CA PHE A 138 5.00 7.54 2.77
C PHE A 138 5.52 6.18 3.24
N ASP A 139 5.69 6.08 4.55
CA ASP A 139 6.21 4.92 5.27
C ASP A 139 5.14 4.44 6.26
N LEU A 140 4.71 3.18 6.16
CA LEU A 140 3.63 2.60 6.96
C LEU A 140 4.15 1.43 7.79
N GLY A 141 4.22 1.62 9.10
CA GLY A 141 4.52 0.55 10.05
C GLY A 141 3.33 -0.37 10.33
N ALA A 142 2.10 0.14 10.28
CA ALA A 142 0.89 -0.68 10.41
C ALA A 142 -0.34 -0.09 9.69
N VAL A 143 -1.24 -1.00 9.29
CA VAL A 143 -2.59 -0.67 8.81
C VAL A 143 -3.61 -1.46 9.63
N SER A 144 -4.61 -0.77 10.18
CA SER A 144 -5.64 -1.37 11.03
C SER A 144 -7.05 -1.04 10.52
N LEU A 145 -7.87 -2.07 10.33
CA LEU A 145 -9.26 -1.94 9.88
C LEU A 145 -10.20 -1.70 11.06
N VAL A 146 -10.94 -0.59 11.05
CA VAL A 146 -11.92 -0.26 12.10
C VAL A 146 -13.28 -0.82 11.68
N ALA A 147 -13.55 -2.07 12.02
CA ALA A 147 -14.80 -2.75 11.71
C ALA A 147 -15.82 -2.72 12.86
N LEU A 148 -17.12 -2.66 12.50
CA LEU A 148 -18.25 -2.81 13.41
C LEU A 148 -19.11 -4.00 12.96
N PRO A 149 -19.12 -5.13 13.71
CA PRO A 149 -20.03 -6.24 13.44
C PRO A 149 -21.49 -5.80 13.40
N LEU A 150 -22.27 -6.41 12.52
CA LEU A 150 -23.72 -6.17 12.37
C LEU A 150 -24.58 -7.28 12.98
N ASP A 151 -23.98 -8.36 13.47
CA ASP A 151 -24.72 -9.43 14.13
C ASP A 151 -25.35 -8.96 15.44
N ARG A 152 -26.59 -9.38 15.65
CA ARG A 152 -27.48 -8.85 16.70
C ARG A 152 -27.62 -9.79 17.91
N ARG A 153 -26.62 -10.68 18.10
CA ARG A 153 -26.52 -11.73 19.12
C ARG A 153 -25.02 -12.01 19.34
N LEU A 154 -24.44 -12.07 20.55
CA LEU A 154 -24.96 -11.82 21.90
C LEU A 154 -23.98 -10.89 22.66
N ALA A 155 -24.53 -10.09 23.57
CA ALA A 155 -23.88 -9.72 24.82
C ALA A 155 -24.45 -10.61 25.94
#